data_AF-A0A246HJI8-F1
#
_entry.id   AF-A0A246HJI8-F1
#
_cell.length_a   1.000
_cell.length_b   1.000
_cell.length_c   1.000
_cell.angle_alpha   90.00
_cell.angle_beta   90.00
_cell.angle_gamma   90.00
#
_symmetry.space_group_name_H-M   'P 1'
#
loop_
_entity.id
_entity.type
_entity.pdbx_description
1 polymer ?
#
loop_
_entity_poly.entity_id
_entity_poly.type
_entity_poly.pdbx_seq_one_letter_code
_entity_poly.pdbx_strand_id
1 'polypeptide(L)'
;MKQVRRRSCTGFGLLMAVAVMTGCTAGNGRLCGPQTPRAYCDKKTHDALANPPSQRDSWAAGTADASQLGAAWVACGGMANGNVGIDQQGGNGRETVQRLTRKNDDVQRCMMQKGYRYTGSCSGDIASRFPACQSR
;
A
#
# COMPACT_ATOMS: atom_id res chain seq x y z
N MET A 1 -8.13 22.22 21.00
CA MET A 1 -6.92 22.88 21.54
C MET A 1 -6.93 22.80 23.06
N LYS A 2 -6.13 21.93 23.69
CA LYS A 2 -5.92 21.93 25.15
C LYS A 2 -4.45 21.55 25.48
N GLN A 3 -3.68 22.62 25.68
CA GLN A 3 -2.49 22.82 26.52
C GLN A 3 -1.71 21.61 27.04
N VAL A 4 -0.47 21.44 26.56
CA VAL A 4 0.59 20.64 27.19
C VAL A 4 1.38 21.56 28.13
N ARG A 5 1.34 21.28 29.44
CA ARG A 5 2.13 21.98 30.47
C ARG A 5 3.63 21.79 30.19
N ARG A 6 4.30 22.85 29.73
CA ARG A 6 5.75 22.94 29.71
C ARG A 6 6.24 23.29 31.12
N ARG A 7 6.94 22.37 31.78
CA ARG A 7 7.70 22.67 33.00
C ARG A 7 8.99 23.37 32.57
N SER A 8 9.09 24.65 32.91
CA SER A 8 10.28 25.48 32.70
C SER A 8 11.37 25.09 33.72
N CYS A 9 12.53 24.66 33.24
CA CYS A 9 13.76 24.67 34.02
C CYS A 9 14.58 25.88 33.58
N THR A 10 14.46 26.99 34.31
CA THR A 10 15.34 28.16 34.21
C THR A 10 16.60 27.91 35.02
N GLY A 11 17.75 27.83 34.35
CA GLY A 11 19.08 27.83 34.95
C GLY A 11 20.01 28.70 34.10
N PHE A 12 20.39 29.85 34.66
CA PHE A 12 21.38 30.80 34.13
C PHE A 12 22.72 30.11 33.86
N GLY A 13 23.34 30.36 32.71
CA GLY A 13 24.71 29.90 32.43
C GLY A 13 25.08 29.97 30.95
N LEU A 14 25.65 31.11 30.54
CA LEU A 14 26.25 31.36 29.24
C LEU A 14 27.47 30.44 29.03
N LEU A 15 27.38 29.42 28.17
CA LEU A 15 28.53 28.64 27.65
C LEU A 15 28.17 27.94 26.32
N MET A 16 28.93 28.26 25.29
CA MET A 16 29.22 27.54 24.04
C MET A 16 28.14 26.64 23.40
N ALA A 17 27.65 27.16 22.27
CA ALA A 17 27.22 26.54 21.02
C ALA A 17 27.25 25.00 20.83
N VAL A 18 26.16 24.54 20.21
CA VAL A 18 25.91 23.27 19.49
C VAL A 18 25.59 22.04 20.34
N ALA A 19 24.50 22.13 21.11
CA ALA A 19 23.72 20.93 21.44
C ALA A 19 22.92 20.51 20.20
N VAL A 20 23.50 19.64 19.35
CA VAL A 20 22.71 18.90 18.35
C VAL A 20 21.82 17.95 19.14
N MET A 21 20.61 18.39 19.51
CA MET A 21 19.58 17.48 20.00
C MET A 21 19.07 16.66 18.80
N THR A 22 19.87 15.67 18.38
CA THR A 22 19.36 14.51 17.64
C THR A 22 18.47 13.74 18.62
N GLY A 23 17.25 14.23 18.79
CA GLY A 23 16.23 13.51 19.54
C GLY A 23 15.99 12.18 18.85
N CYS A 24 16.53 11.11 19.43
CA CYS A 24 16.09 9.76 19.12
C CYS A 24 14.60 9.69 19.48
N THR A 25 13.72 9.87 18.51
CA THR A 25 12.32 9.51 18.71
C THR A 25 12.29 7.99 18.75
N ALA A 26 12.21 7.44 19.96
CA ALA A 26 11.98 6.02 20.17
C ALA A 26 10.63 5.65 19.53
N GLY A 27 10.67 5.16 18.29
CA GLY A 27 9.54 4.43 17.70
C GLY A 27 9.50 3.01 18.26
N ASN A 28 8.34 2.37 18.23
CA ASN A 28 8.12 0.99 18.69
C ASN A 28 9.14 0.00 18.08
N GLY A 29 10.29 -0.16 18.73
CA GLY A 29 11.27 -1.22 18.46
C GLY A 29 12.51 -0.87 17.62
N ARG A 30 12.70 0.36 17.11
CA ARG A 30 13.92 0.75 16.37
C ARG A 30 14.35 2.19 16.67
N LEU A 31 15.65 2.40 16.92
CA LEU A 31 16.26 3.72 17.02
C LEU A 31 16.28 4.37 15.62
N CYS A 32 15.52 5.44 15.45
CA CYS A 32 15.50 6.20 14.20
C CYS A 32 16.58 7.27 14.21
N GLY A 33 17.44 7.23 13.20
CA GLY A 33 18.27 8.39 12.86
C GLY A 33 17.41 9.51 12.25
N PRO A 34 17.86 10.77 12.30
CA PRO A 34 17.13 11.91 11.75
C PRO A 34 16.90 11.81 10.22
N GLN A 35 17.75 11.04 9.52
CA GLN A 35 17.66 10.80 8.08
C GLN A 35 16.69 9.67 7.67
N THR A 36 16.20 8.83 8.59
CA THR A 36 15.32 7.70 8.24
C THR A 36 13.85 8.12 8.27
N PRO A 37 13.10 8.01 7.16
CA PRO A 37 11.67 8.32 7.18
C PRO A 37 10.95 7.44 8.21
N ARG A 38 10.04 8.03 8.98
CA ARG A 38 9.32 7.34 10.08
C ARG A 38 8.61 6.05 9.63
N ALA A 39 8.23 5.95 8.36
CA ALA A 39 7.60 4.76 7.79
C ALA A 39 8.52 3.51 7.83
N TYR A 40 9.84 3.69 7.81
CA TYR A 40 10.82 2.60 7.92
C TYR A 40 11.19 2.26 9.37
N CYS A 41 10.73 3.08 10.31
CA CYS A 41 11.03 2.97 11.73
C CYS A 41 9.98 2.21 12.52
N ASP A 42 8.71 2.38 12.17
CA ASP A 42 7.64 1.60 12.75
C ASP A 42 7.66 0.20 12.14
N LYS A 43 7.89 -0.83 12.97
CA LYS A 43 8.02 -2.22 12.48
C LYS A 43 6.83 -2.62 11.60
N LYS A 44 5.61 -2.29 12.03
CA LYS A 44 4.39 -2.64 11.30
C LYS A 44 4.33 -1.96 9.92
N THR A 45 4.64 -0.67 9.88
CA THR A 45 4.67 0.11 8.63
C THR A 45 5.77 -0.36 7.70
N HIS A 46 6.97 -0.62 8.23
CA HIS A 46 8.08 -1.18 7.48
C HIS A 46 7.71 -2.55 6.88
N ASP A 47 7.16 -3.45 7.69
CA ASP A 47 6.80 -4.79 7.24
C ASP A 47 5.71 -4.76 6.17
N ALA A 48 4.75 -3.83 6.28
CA ALA A 48 3.73 -3.61 5.26
C ALA A 48 4.29 -3.02 3.95
N LEU A 49 5.34 -2.19 4.03
CA LEU A 49 6.05 -1.68 2.85
C LEU A 49 6.90 -2.76 2.19
N ALA A 50 7.54 -3.61 3.00
CA ALA A 50 8.37 -4.71 2.52
C ALA A 50 7.53 -5.84 1.90
N ASN A 51 6.33 -6.08 2.43
CA ASN A 51 5.39 -7.10 1.97
C ASN A 51 4.02 -6.48 1.72
N PRO A 52 3.86 -5.70 0.64
CA PRO A 52 2.58 -5.11 0.31
C PRO A 52 1.55 -6.22 0.03
N PRO A 53 0.26 -6.01 0.38
CA PRO A 53 -0.79 -6.94 0.01
C PRO A 53 -0.84 -7.12 -1.51
N SER A 54 -1.18 -8.33 -1.94
CA SER A 54 -1.33 -8.64 -3.36
C SER A 54 -2.58 -7.98 -3.93
N GLN A 55 -2.67 -7.86 -5.25
CA GLN A 55 -3.85 -7.30 -5.93
C GLN A 55 -5.12 -8.12 -5.63
N ARG A 56 -4.99 -9.45 -5.48
CA ARG A 56 -6.08 -10.34 -5.08
C ARG A 56 -6.64 -10.01 -3.70
N ASP A 57 -5.81 -9.57 -2.76
CA ASP A 57 -6.24 -9.33 -1.37
C ASP A 57 -7.21 -8.14 -1.25
N SER A 58 -7.36 -7.36 -2.33
CA SER A 58 -8.38 -6.31 -2.44
C SER A 58 -9.74 -6.82 -2.94
N TRP A 59 -9.98 -8.14 -2.97
CA TRP A 59 -11.23 -8.75 -3.41
C TRP A 59 -11.86 -9.59 -2.28
N ALA A 60 -13.18 -9.51 -2.19
CA ALA A 60 -13.97 -10.30 -1.24
C ALA A 60 -15.14 -11.00 -1.95
N ALA A 61 -15.68 -12.02 -1.29
CA ALA A 61 -16.95 -12.61 -1.68
C ALA A 61 -18.05 -11.52 -1.67
N GLY A 62 -18.63 -11.25 -2.83
CA GLY A 62 -19.89 -10.52 -2.94
C GLY A 62 -21.03 -11.51 -2.89
N THR A 63 -21.54 -11.90 -4.05
CA THR A 63 -22.48 -13.02 -4.22
C THR A 63 -21.76 -14.36 -4.44
N ALA A 64 -20.44 -14.33 -4.62
CA ALA A 64 -19.58 -15.50 -4.79
C ALA A 64 -19.22 -16.18 -3.46
N ASP A 65 -18.63 -17.37 -3.53
CA ASP A 65 -18.05 -18.07 -2.37
C ASP A 65 -16.62 -17.58 -2.07
N ALA A 66 -16.36 -17.19 -0.83
CA ALA A 66 -15.05 -16.75 -0.36
C ALA A 66 -13.99 -17.86 -0.48
N SER A 67 -14.37 -19.13 -0.32
CA SER A 67 -13.44 -20.27 -0.38
C SER A 67 -12.81 -20.43 -1.76
N GLN A 68 -13.50 -19.95 -2.81
CA GLN A 68 -13.09 -20.10 -4.21
C GLN A 68 -12.29 -18.91 -4.73
N LEU A 69 -12.07 -17.87 -3.92
CA LEU A 69 -11.43 -16.62 -4.37
C LEU A 69 -10.08 -16.87 -5.07
N GLY A 70 -9.23 -17.72 -4.50
CA GLY A 70 -7.92 -18.03 -5.07
C GLY A 70 -8.01 -18.71 -6.44
N ALA A 71 -8.92 -19.68 -6.58
CA ALA A 71 -9.13 -20.38 -7.84
C ALA A 71 -9.77 -19.48 -8.90
N ALA A 72 -10.76 -18.68 -8.50
CA ALA A 72 -11.41 -17.70 -9.38
C ALA A 72 -10.42 -16.63 -9.87
N TRP A 73 -9.54 -16.15 -9.00
CA TRP A 73 -8.49 -15.19 -9.34
C TRP A 73 -7.57 -15.72 -10.45
N VAL A 74 -7.08 -16.96 -10.29
CA VAL A 74 -6.22 -17.60 -11.29
C VAL A 74 -6.99 -17.87 -12.59
N ALA A 75 -8.23 -18.35 -12.49
CA ALA A 75 -9.09 -18.58 -13.65
C ALA A 75 -9.40 -17.29 -14.43
N CYS A 76 -9.43 -16.13 -13.76
CA CYS A 76 -9.59 -14.82 -14.39
C CYS A 76 -8.30 -14.26 -15.01
N GLY A 77 -7.18 -14.99 -14.96
CA GLY A 77 -5.90 -14.59 -15.56
C GLY A 77 -4.93 -13.92 -14.59
N GLY A 78 -5.26 -13.89 -13.29
CA GLY A 78 -4.34 -13.54 -12.22
C GLY A 78 -3.28 -14.62 -11.98
N MET A 79 -2.17 -14.25 -11.36
CA MET A 79 -1.12 -15.19 -10.97
C MET A 79 -1.41 -15.82 -9.61
N ALA A 80 -0.90 -17.02 -9.35
CA ALA A 80 -1.11 -17.74 -8.08
C ALA A 80 -0.63 -16.96 -6.84
N ASN A 81 0.39 -16.11 -6.99
CA ASN A 81 0.88 -15.22 -5.94
C ASN A 81 -0.04 -14.00 -5.66
N GLY A 82 -1.20 -13.91 -6.31
CA GLY A 82 -2.19 -12.85 -6.10
C GLY A 82 -1.93 -11.58 -6.92
N ASN A 83 -0.91 -11.53 -7.77
CA ASN A 83 -0.63 -10.39 -8.62
C ASN A 83 -1.12 -10.59 -10.06
N VAL A 84 -1.19 -9.50 -10.82
CA VAL A 84 -1.34 -9.51 -12.28
C VAL A 84 0.02 -9.24 -12.90
N GLY A 85 0.42 -10.08 -13.86
CA GLY A 85 1.67 -9.94 -14.59
C GLY A 85 1.48 -10.32 -16.05
N ILE A 86 2.31 -9.76 -16.93
CA ILE A 86 2.36 -10.14 -18.34
C ILE A 86 3.68 -10.87 -18.60
N ASP A 87 3.68 -11.79 -19.56
CA ASP A 87 4.93 -12.36 -20.04
C ASP A 87 5.78 -11.24 -20.64
N GLN A 88 7.08 -11.25 -20.35
CA GLN A 88 8.03 -10.31 -20.95
C GLN A 88 8.24 -10.67 -22.42
N GLN A 89 7.22 -10.42 -23.23
CA GLN A 89 7.34 -10.37 -24.67
C GLN A 89 7.79 -8.95 -25.02
N GLY A 90 8.70 -8.82 -25.97
CA GLY A 90 9.34 -7.56 -26.34
C GLY A 90 8.38 -6.36 -26.50
N GLY A 91 8.97 -5.17 -26.50
CA GLY A 91 8.25 -3.91 -26.59
C GLY A 91 8.89 -2.84 -25.72
N ASN A 92 8.51 -1.59 -25.94
CA ASN A 92 8.99 -0.50 -25.10
C ASN A 92 8.23 -0.46 -23.76
N GLY A 93 8.69 0.38 -22.83
CA GLY A 93 8.06 0.53 -21.51
C GLY A 93 6.59 0.94 -21.58
N ARG A 94 6.21 1.77 -22.57
CA ARG A 94 4.83 2.23 -22.74
C ARG A 94 3.90 1.09 -23.18
N GLU A 95 4.32 0.29 -24.15
CA GLU A 95 3.57 -0.89 -24.60
C GLU A 95 3.41 -1.92 -23.48
N THR A 96 4.47 -2.13 -22.71
CA THR A 96 4.46 -3.02 -21.53
C THR A 96 3.41 -2.58 -20.52
N VAL A 97 3.39 -1.29 -20.16
CA VAL A 97 2.38 -0.73 -19.24
C VAL A 97 0.97 -0.86 -19.80
N GLN A 98 0.77 -0.61 -21.10
CA GLN A 98 -0.54 -0.73 -21.74
C GLN A 98 -1.06 -2.17 -21.74
N ARG A 99 -0.20 -3.16 -22.03
CA ARG A 99 -0.58 -4.58 -21.95
C ARG A 99 -0.91 -4.99 -20.53
N LEU A 100 -0.11 -4.56 -19.55
CA LEU A 100 -0.37 -4.85 -18.14
C LEU A 100 -1.69 -4.22 -17.68
N THR A 101 -1.97 -2.99 -18.10
CA THR A 101 -3.23 -2.29 -17.79
C THR A 101 -4.41 -3.06 -18.34
N ARG A 102 -4.39 -3.43 -19.63
CA ARG A 102 -5.46 -4.22 -20.25
C ARG A 102 -5.69 -5.55 -19.53
N LYS A 103 -4.62 -6.30 -19.27
CA LYS A 103 -4.72 -7.57 -18.53
C LYS A 103 -5.33 -7.39 -17.15
N ASN A 104 -4.92 -6.34 -16.43
CA ASN A 104 -5.49 -6.04 -15.13
C ASN A 104 -6.98 -5.72 -15.24
N ASP A 105 -7.39 -4.86 -16.17
CA ASP A 105 -8.81 -4.55 -16.39
C ASP A 105 -9.65 -5.79 -16.72
N ASP A 106 -9.11 -6.69 -17.53
CA ASP A 106 -9.77 -7.96 -17.89
C ASP A 106 -9.97 -8.86 -16.67
N VAL A 107 -8.94 -8.99 -15.81
CA VAL A 107 -9.04 -9.71 -14.53
C VAL A 107 -10.13 -9.09 -13.65
N GLN A 108 -10.17 -7.76 -13.53
CA GLN A 108 -11.17 -7.07 -12.70
C GLN A 108 -12.60 -7.32 -13.20
N ARG A 109 -12.83 -7.20 -14.52
CA ARG A 109 -14.14 -7.46 -15.10
C ARG A 109 -14.58 -8.91 -14.89
N CYS A 110 -13.68 -9.87 -15.07
CA CYS A 110 -13.95 -11.28 -14.81
C CYS A 110 -14.32 -11.54 -13.35
N MET A 111 -13.57 -10.97 -12.40
CA MET A 111 -13.85 -11.12 -10.97
C MET A 111 -15.23 -10.57 -10.58
N MET A 112 -15.58 -9.39 -11.10
CA MET A 112 -16.92 -8.81 -10.89
C MET A 112 -18.03 -9.67 -11.49
N GLN A 113 -17.86 -10.17 -12.71
CA GLN A 113 -18.83 -11.06 -13.37
C GLN A 113 -19.06 -12.36 -12.58
N LYS A 114 -18.02 -12.86 -11.89
CA LYS A 114 -18.11 -14.03 -11.01
C LYS A 114 -18.75 -13.73 -9.65
N GLY A 115 -19.14 -12.49 -9.37
CA GLY A 115 -19.80 -12.11 -8.13
C GLY A 115 -18.84 -11.73 -6.99
N TYR A 116 -17.56 -11.50 -7.29
CA TYR A 116 -16.62 -10.95 -6.31
C TYR A 116 -16.70 -9.42 -6.30
N ARG A 117 -16.49 -8.84 -5.12
CA ARG A 117 -16.54 -7.39 -4.91
C ARG A 117 -15.14 -6.87 -4.60
N TYR A 118 -14.77 -5.77 -5.25
CA TYR A 118 -13.55 -5.06 -4.94
C TYR A 118 -13.71 -4.25 -3.64
N THR A 119 -12.70 -4.34 -2.78
CA THR A 119 -12.65 -3.74 -1.44
C THR A 119 -11.44 -2.82 -1.26
N GLY A 120 -10.62 -2.66 -2.31
CA GLY A 120 -9.53 -1.70 -2.31
C GLY A 120 -10.02 -0.25 -2.37
N SER A 121 -9.08 0.69 -2.20
CA SER A 121 -9.39 2.11 -2.28
C SER A 121 -9.74 2.51 -3.71
N CYS A 122 -10.82 3.29 -3.86
CA CYS A 122 -11.20 3.94 -5.12
C CYS A 122 -11.09 5.46 -5.00
N SER A 123 -10.11 5.97 -4.26
CA SER A 123 -9.91 7.41 -4.05
C SER A 123 -9.04 8.03 -5.15
N GLY A 124 -9.34 9.27 -5.54
CA GLY A 124 -8.55 10.02 -6.53
C GLY A 124 -8.61 9.40 -7.93
N ASP A 125 -7.52 9.49 -8.68
CA ASP A 125 -7.43 9.02 -10.08
C ASP A 125 -7.63 7.50 -10.24
N ILE A 126 -7.59 6.74 -9.14
CA ILE A 126 -7.86 5.30 -9.13
C ILE A 126 -9.32 5.04 -9.52
N ALA A 127 -10.25 5.91 -9.10
CA ALA A 127 -11.68 5.75 -9.36
C ALA A 127 -12.02 5.69 -10.86
N SER A 128 -11.35 6.53 -11.66
CA SER A 128 -11.59 6.63 -13.10
C SER A 128 -10.83 5.60 -13.92
N ARG A 129 -9.78 5.00 -13.34
CA ARG A 129 -8.85 4.11 -14.07
C ARG A 129 -9.16 2.63 -13.94
N PHE A 130 -9.90 2.21 -12.90
CA PHE A 130 -10.14 0.80 -12.65
C PHE A 130 -11.63 0.44 -12.81
N PRO A 131 -11.97 -0.54 -13.65
CA PRO A 131 -13.35 -1.02 -13.81
C PRO A 131 -14.00 -1.39 -12.47
N ALA A 132 -13.25 -1.97 -11.55
CA ALA A 132 -13.72 -2.36 -10.22
C ALA A 132 -14.20 -1.20 -9.34
N CYS A 133 -13.78 0.03 -9.65
CA CYS A 133 -14.19 1.23 -8.92
C CYS A 133 -15.41 1.93 -9.55
N GLN A 134 -15.81 1.51 -10.75
CA GLN A 134 -16.91 2.12 -11.52
C GLN A 134 -18.24 1.36 -11.36
N SER A 135 -18.20 0.13 -10.85
CA SER A 135 -19.35 -0.78 -10.73
C SER A 135 -20.10 -0.69 -9.39
N ARG A 136 -20.00 0.43 -8.68
CA ARG A 136 -20.61 0.63 -7.36
C ARG A 136 -22.11 0.82 -7.42
#